data_AF-A0A1M5YLX5-F1
#
_entry.id   AF-A0A1M5YLX5-F1
#
_cell.length_a   1.000
_cell.length_b   1.000
_cell.length_c   1.000
_cell.angle_alpha   90.00
_cell.angle_beta   90.00
_cell.angle_gamma   90.00
#
_symmetry.space_group_name_H-M   'P 1'
#
loop_
_entity.id
_entity.type
_entity.pdbx_description
1 polymer ?
#
loop_
_entity_poly.entity_id
_entity_poly.type
_entity_poly.pdbx_seq_one_letter_code
_entity_poly.pdbx_strand_id
1 'polypeptide(L)' 'MGWFYLQAVVDTFGGSAFGKLYTIKRQETAADILNDKVLPFYSSHDIVIVAVLTDNGTQYKGRPMNHL' A
#
# COMPACT_ATOMS: atom_id res chain seq x y z
N MET A 1 -10.09 20.08 13.77
CA MET A 1 -10.12 19.38 12.46
C MET A 1 -8.74 18.88 12.12
N GLY A 2 -8.60 17.63 11.65
CA GLY A 2 -7.33 16.98 11.33
C GLY A 2 -7.18 16.68 9.84
N TRP A 3 -5.94 16.46 9.40
CA TRP A 3 -5.61 16.03 8.05
C TRP A 3 -5.75 14.51 7.94
N PHE A 4 -6.46 14.05 6.91
CA PHE A 4 -6.52 12.64 6.55
C PHE A 4 -5.75 12.43 5.26
N TYR A 5 -4.96 11.36 5.23
CA TYR A 5 -4.15 10.97 4.10
C TYR A 5 -4.70 9.65 3.56
N LEU A 6 -5.14 9.67 2.30
CA LEU A 6 -5.53 8.45 1.60
C LEU A 6 -4.28 7.84 0.97
N GLN A 7 -3.97 6.60 1.35
CA GLN A 7 -3.09 5.75 0.56
C GLN A 7 -3.97 4.97 -0.42
N ALA A 8 -3.68 5.08 -1.71
CA ALA A 8 -4.42 4.41 -2.77
C ALA A 8 -3.49 3.43 -3.51
N VAL A 9 -4.05 2.31 -3.97
CA VAL A 9 -3.38 1.33 -4.84
C VAL A 9 -4.34 1.00 -5.98
N VAL A 10 -3.85 1.03 -7.21
CA VAL A 10 -4.64 0.77 -8.42
C VAL A 10 -3.99 -0.34 -9.21
N ASP A 11 -4.77 -1.34 -9.57
CA ASP A 11 -4.40 -2.39 -10.50
C ASP A 11 -4.40 -1.84 -11.93
N THR A 12 -3.32 -2.08 -12.65
CA THR A 12 -3.17 -1.63 -14.04
C THR A 12 -3.82 -2.55 -15.06
N PHE A 13 -4.16 -3.78 -14.68
CA PHE A 13 -4.72 -4.79 -15.57
C PHE A 13 -6.09 -5.32 -15.10
N GLY A 14 -6.22 -5.64 -13.81
CA GLY A 14 -7.41 -6.28 -13.24
C GLY A 14 -8.55 -5.33 -12.86
N GLY A 15 -8.36 -4.01 -13.01
CA GLY A 15 -9.40 -3.01 -12.76
C GLY A 15 -9.83 -2.84 -11.29
N SER A 16 -9.07 -3.42 -10.35
CA SER A 16 -9.32 -3.29 -8.91
C SER A 16 -8.58 -2.08 -8.32
N ALA A 17 -9.15 -1.47 -7.27
CA ALA A 17 -8.50 -0.39 -6.54
C ALA A 17 -8.76 -0.50 -5.04
N PHE A 18 -7.81 -0.03 -4.24
CA PHE A 18 -7.82 -0.10 -2.79
C PHE A 18 -7.54 1.28 -2.21
N GLY A 19 -8.14 1.56 -1.05
CA GLY A 19 -7.93 2.80 -0.31
C GLY A 19 -7.94 2.56 1.19
N LYS A 20 -7.02 3.19 1.91
CA LYS A 20 -7.01 3.22 3.38
C LYS A 20 -6.65 4.63 3.87
N LEU A 21 -7.45 5.15 4.79
CA LEU A 21 -7.27 6.49 5.37
C LEU A 21 -6.38 6.41 6.61
N TYR A 22 -5.43 7.33 6.69
CA TYR A 22 -4.52 7.50 7.81
C TYR A 22 -4.56 8.93 8.32
N THR A 23 -4.21 9.12 9.58
CA THR A 23 -4.02 10.45 10.18
C THR A 23 -2.58 10.97 10.02
N ILE A 24 -1.68 10.13 9.49
CA ILE A 24 -0.25 10.43 9.26
C ILE A 24 0.18 9.95 7.87
N LYS A 25 1.21 10.60 7.30
CA LYS A 25 1.83 10.21 6.02
C LYS A 25 3.25 9.69 6.28
N ARG A 26 3.37 8.39 6.61
CA ARG A 26 4.66 7.74 6.93
C ARG A 26 4.90 6.49 6.09
N GLN A 27 6.14 6.01 6.10
CA GLN A 27 6.55 4.82 5.35
C GLN A 27 5.78 3.57 5.79
N GLU A 28 5.49 3.44 7.09
CA GLU A 28 4.67 2.36 7.63
C GLU A 28 3.27 2.31 7.00
N THR A 29 2.64 3.45 6.73
CA THR A 29 1.28 3.51 6.13
C THR A 29 1.26 3.03 4.67
N ALA A 30 2.36 3.21 3.94
CA ALA A 30 2.49 2.70 2.58
C ALA A 30 2.66 1.17 2.54
N ALA A 31 3.39 0.59 3.49
CA ALA A 31 3.51 -0.86 3.62
C ALA A 31 2.24 -1.50 4.20
N ASP A 32 1.58 -0.82 5.14
CA ASP A 32 0.38 -1.30 5.81
C ASP A 32 -0.77 -1.59 4.84
N ILE A 33 -1.09 -0.68 3.91
CA ILE A 33 -2.16 -0.95 2.92
C ILE A 33 -1.86 -2.19 2.07
N LEU A 34 -0.59 -2.43 1.74
CA LEU A 34 -0.18 -3.60 0.96
C LEU A 34 -0.42 -4.88 1.75
N ASN A 35 0.03 -4.92 3.00
CA ASN A 35 -0.11 -6.08 3.88
C ASN A 35 -1.56 -6.35 4.31
N ASP A 36 -2.34 -5.30 4.59
CA ASP A 36 -3.69 -5.41 5.13
C ASP A 36 -4.76 -5.66 4.05
N LYS A 37 -4.60 -5.08 2.86
CA LYS A 37 -5.65 -5.10 1.82
C LYS A 37 -5.21 -5.77 0.53
N VAL A 38 -4.08 -5.34 -0.02
CA VAL A 38 -3.71 -5.67 -1.40
C VAL A 38 -3.19 -7.10 -1.53
N LEU A 39 -2.14 -7.45 -0.77
CA LEU A 39 -1.50 -8.76 -0.86
C LEU A 39 -2.46 -9.90 -0.50
N PRO A 40 -3.28 -9.82 0.58
CA PRO A 40 -4.25 -10.87 0.88
C PRO A 40 -5.30 -11.05 -0.21
N PHE A 41 -5.77 -9.95 -0.82
CA PHE A 41 -6.76 -10.01 -1.89
C PHE A 41 -6.23 -10.75 -3.12
N TYR A 42 -5.04 -10.42 -3.61
CA TYR A 42 -4.50 -11.11 -4.79
C TYR A 42 -4.07 -12.54 -4.46
N SER A 43 -3.51 -12.76 -3.27
CA SER A 43 -3.15 -14.11 -2.82
C SER A 43 -4.36 -15.04 -2.70
N SER A 44 -5.54 -14.54 -2.33
CA SER A 44 -6.76 -15.38 -2.27
C SER A 44 -7.31 -15.76 -3.64
N HIS A 45 -6.82 -15.14 -4.71
CA HIS A 45 -7.18 -15.43 -6.10
C HIS A 45 -6.04 -16.14 -6.84
N ASP A 46 -4.98 -16.58 -6.14
CA ASP A 46 -3.77 -17.16 -6.73
C ASP A 46 -3.08 -16.24 -7.76
N ILE A 47 -3.23 -14.92 -7.60
CA ILE A 47 -2.62 -13.91 -8.46
C ILE A 47 -1.33 -13.39 -7.82
N VAL A 48 -0.23 -13.46 -8.57
CA VAL A 48 1.07 -12.95 -8.14
C VAL A 48 1.24 -11.50 -8.54
N ILE A 49 1.50 -10.62 -7.57
CA ILE A 49 1.90 -9.24 -7.82
C ILE A 49 3.39 -9.22 -8.18
N VAL A 50 3.71 -8.81 -9.40
CA VAL A 50 5.09 -8.79 -9.92
C VAL A 50 5.86 -7.54 -9.52
N ALA A 51 5.17 -6.40 -9.40
CA ALA A 51 5.77 -5.12 -9.06
C ALA A 51 4.73 -4.17 -8.48
N VAL A 52 5.18 -3.31 -7.57
CA VAL A 52 4.41 -2.15 -7.09
C VAL A 52 5.15 -0.90 -7.53
N LEU A 53 4.51 -0.11 -8.40
CA LEU A 53 5.08 1.14 -8.89
C LEU A 53 4.66 2.28 -7.97
N THR A 54 5.64 3.08 -7.53
CA THR A 54 5.43 4.23 -6.65
C THR A 54 6.10 5.47 -7.21
N ASP A 55 5.69 6.64 -6.74
CA ASP A 55 6.40 7.88 -7.04
C ASP A 55 7.70 8.01 -6.20
N ASN A 56 8.43 9.10 -6.42
CA ASN A 56 9.68 9.39 -5.70
C ASN A 56 9.48 9.93 -4.26
N GLY A 57 8.28 9.80 -3.70
CA GLY A 57 7.89 10.27 -2.37
C GLY A 57 8.66 9.58 -1.24
N THR A 58 8.90 10.31 -0.16
CA THR A 58 9.66 9.82 1.00
C THR A 58 8.93 8.69 1.73
N GLN A 59 7.60 8.65 1.66
CA GLN A 59 6.78 7.56 2.20
C GLN A 59 7.01 6.21 1.49
N TYR A 60 7.58 6.18 0.29
CA TYR A 60 7.87 4.94 -0.43
C TYR A 60 9.34 4.52 -0.35
N LYS A 61 10.18 5.32 0.31
CA LYS A 61 11.63 5.09 0.48
C LYS A 61 11.96 4.48 1.84
N GLY A 62 11.06 3.67 2.38
CA GLY A 62 11.24 3.00 3.67
C GLY A 62 12.40 2.00 3.66
N ARG A 63 13.04 1.83 4.81
CA ARG A 63 13.95 0.70 5.03
C ARG A 63 13.14 -0.47 5.59
N PRO A 64 13.55 -1.72 5.30
CA PRO A 64 12.97 -2.89 5.95
C PRO A 64 13.00 -2.69 7.47
N MET A 65 11.82 -2.73 8.09
CA MET A 65 11.70 -2.65 9.53
C MET A 65 11.51 -4.08 10.01
N ASN A 66 12.52 -4.61 10.72
CA ASN A 66 12.41 -5.92 11.33
C ASN A 66 11.35 -5.82 12.44
N HIS A 67 10.20 -6.45 12.24
CA HIS A 67 9.35 -6.81 13.37
C HIS A 67 10.04 -8.00 14.07
N LEU A 68 10.48 -7.76 15.30
CA LEU A 68 10.89 -8.83 16.22
C LEU A 68 9.67 -9.66 16.62
#